data_AF-A0A369Q572-F1
#
_entry.id   AF-A0A369Q572-F1
#
_cell.length_a   1.000
_cell.length_b   1.000
_cell.length_c   1.000
_cell.angle_alpha   90.00
_cell.angle_beta   90.00
_cell.angle_gamma   90.00
#
_symmetry.space_group_name_H-M   'P 1'
#
loop_
_entity.id
_entity.type
_entity.pdbx_description
1 polymer ?
#
loop_
_entity_poly.entity_id
_entity_poly.type
_entity_poly.pdbx_seq_one_letter_code
_entity_poly.pdbx_strand_id
1 'polypeptide(L)'
;MTIDQMKLIISSGKSAERRKAAKKIGINKTTSLGECLLTAYLKESKSPKTWETQHEMIKALGLIEYKKALPIIDNIVGQNQPYSMISNAAAQSYVRLKRKGFVK
;
A
#
# COMPACT_ATOMS: atom_id res chain seq x y z
N MET A 1 6.57 -16.92 -4.32
CA MET A 1 5.15 -16.54 -4.47
C MET A 1 5.00 -15.97 -5.86
N THR A 2 4.24 -16.64 -6.72
CA THR A 2 3.95 -16.19 -8.09
C THR A 2 2.98 -15.00 -8.08
N ILE A 3 2.77 -14.35 -9.23
CA ILE A 3 1.81 -13.24 -9.35
C ILE A 3 0.39 -13.70 -9.02
N ASP A 4 -0.04 -14.86 -9.53
CA ASP A 4 -1.38 -15.40 -9.25
C ASP A 4 -1.57 -15.74 -7.77
N GLN A 5 -0.54 -16.30 -7.12
CA GLN A 5 -0.57 -16.52 -5.67
C GLN A 5 -0.67 -15.20 -4.91
N MET A 6 0.08 -14.16 -5.31
CA MET A 6 -0.04 -12.84 -4.68
C MET A 6 -1.44 -12.26 -4.85
N LYS A 7 -2.05 -12.38 -6.03
CA LYS A 7 -3.41 -11.90 -6.33
C LYS A 7 -4.48 -12.61 -5.50
N LEU A 8 -4.34 -13.93 -5.31
CA LEU A 8 -5.24 -14.70 -4.47
C LEU A 8 -5.10 -14.30 -2.99
N ILE A 9 -3.87 -14.24 -2.49
CA ILE A 9 -3.57 -14.01 -1.07
C ILE A 9 -3.90 -12.56 -0.66
N ILE A 10 -3.67 -11.56 -1.52
CA ILE A 10 -4.03 -10.16 -1.20
C ILE A 10 -5.54 -9.97 -1.05
N SER A 11 -6.33 -10.86 -1.64
CA SER A 11 -7.79 -10.88 -1.57
C SER A 11 -8.33 -11.76 -0.43
N SER A 12 -7.45 -12.39 0.36
CA SER A 12 -7.88 -13.34 1.39
C SER A 12 -8.63 -12.67 2.54
N GLY A 13 -9.36 -13.46 3.33
CA GLY A 13 -10.06 -12.98 4.53
C GLY A 13 -9.13 -12.60 5.69
N LYS A 14 -7.88 -13.04 5.69
CA LYS A 14 -6.95 -12.92 6.83
C LYS A 14 -5.98 -11.74 6.65
N SER A 15 -5.99 -10.77 7.55
CA SER A 15 -5.10 -9.59 7.47
C SER A 15 -3.62 -9.96 7.41
N ALA A 16 -3.19 -10.99 8.15
CA ALA A 16 -1.79 -11.45 8.14
C ALA A 16 -1.34 -11.97 6.77
N GLU A 17 -2.22 -12.65 6.03
CA GLU A 17 -1.97 -13.12 4.68
C GLU A 17 -1.90 -11.94 3.70
N ARG A 18 -2.86 -11.01 3.79
CA ARG A 18 -2.85 -9.79 2.98
C ARG A 18 -1.57 -8.97 3.20
N ARG A 19 -1.12 -8.84 4.45
CA ARG A 19 0.17 -8.19 4.80
C ARG A 19 1.36 -8.89 4.13
N LYS A 20 1.40 -10.23 4.18
CA LYS A 20 2.46 -11.02 3.52
C LYS A 20 2.48 -10.80 2.01
N ALA A 21 1.30 -10.79 1.37
CA ALA A 21 1.18 -10.51 -0.06
C ALA A 21 1.61 -9.07 -0.39
N ALA A 22 1.14 -8.07 0.36
CA ALA A 22 1.50 -6.66 0.17
C ALA A 22 3.02 -6.44 0.24
N LYS A 23 3.68 -7.00 1.27
CA LYS A 23 5.14 -6.98 1.40
C LYS A 23 5.82 -7.55 0.16
N LYS A 24 5.33 -8.69 -0.35
CA LYS A 24 5.94 -9.34 -1.52
C LYS A 24 5.69 -8.56 -2.82
N ILE A 25 4.52 -7.96 -2.99
CA ILE A 25 4.18 -7.07 -4.11
C ILE A 25 5.16 -5.88 -4.15
N GLY A 26 5.38 -5.23 -3.01
CA GLY A 26 6.30 -4.09 -2.91
C GLY A 26 7.76 -4.47 -3.20
N ILE A 27 8.25 -5.56 -2.61
CA ILE A 27 9.63 -6.06 -2.84
C ILE A 27 9.85 -6.43 -4.31
N ASN A 28 8.89 -7.13 -4.91
CA ASN A 28 9.00 -7.60 -6.29
C ASN A 28 8.67 -6.51 -7.34
N LYS A 29 8.25 -5.31 -6.90
CA LYS A 29 7.78 -4.23 -7.77
C LYS A 29 6.68 -4.67 -8.74
N THR A 30 5.73 -5.50 -8.27
CA THR A 30 4.68 -6.07 -9.12
C THR A 30 3.58 -5.05 -9.43
N THR A 31 3.84 -4.16 -10.39
CA THR A 31 2.96 -3.04 -10.76
C THR A 31 1.56 -3.48 -11.22
N SER A 32 1.46 -4.65 -11.87
CA SER A 32 0.19 -5.21 -12.35
C SER A 32 -0.83 -5.51 -11.24
N LEU A 33 -0.40 -5.59 -9.98
CA LEU A 33 -1.27 -5.85 -8.83
C LEU A 33 -1.70 -4.58 -8.08
N GLY A 34 -1.39 -3.39 -8.58
CA GLY A 34 -1.70 -2.13 -7.89
C GLY A 34 -3.19 -1.94 -7.56
N GLU A 35 -4.08 -2.26 -8.50
CA GLU A 35 -5.54 -2.16 -8.28
C GLU A 35 -6.03 -3.13 -7.20
N CYS A 36 -5.54 -4.37 -7.23
CA CYS A 36 -5.86 -5.38 -6.22
C CYS A 36 -5.38 -4.95 -4.83
N LEU A 37 -4.16 -4.40 -4.75
CA LEU A 37 -3.58 -3.91 -3.51
C LEU A 37 -4.33 -2.70 -2.97
N LEU A 38 -4.72 -1.75 -3.82
CA LEU A 38 -5.51 -0.58 -3.40
C LEU A 38 -6.89 -1.00 -2.90
N THR A 39 -7.55 -1.92 -3.59
CA THR A 39 -8.86 -2.47 -3.17
C THR A 39 -8.76 -3.16 -1.81
N ALA A 40 -7.73 -3.97 -1.60
CA ALA A 40 -7.48 -4.62 -0.31
C ALA A 40 -7.19 -3.59 0.80
N TYR A 41 -6.43 -2.54 0.51
CA TYR A 41 -6.18 -1.45 1.45
C TYR A 41 -7.46 -0.73 1.86
N LEU A 42 -8.33 -0.37 0.91
CA LEU A 42 -9.60 0.30 1.21
C LEU A 42 -10.48 -0.55 2.13
N LYS A 43 -10.48 -1.87 1.95
CA LYS A 43 -11.16 -2.79 2.87
C LYS A 43 -10.50 -2.82 4.25
N GLU A 44 -9.17 -2.89 4.31
CA GLU A 44 -8.40 -2.94 5.56
C GLU A 44 -8.54 -1.65 6.38
N SER A 45 -8.60 -0.50 5.72
CA SER A 45 -8.65 0.83 6.33
C SER A 45 -9.86 1.06 7.23
N LYS A 46 -10.93 0.28 7.05
CA LYS A 46 -12.13 0.32 7.89
C LYS A 46 -11.92 -0.24 9.30
N SER A 47 -10.82 -0.96 9.53
CA SER A 47 -10.50 -1.58 10.83
C SER A 47 -9.29 -0.90 11.46
N PRO A 48 -9.44 -0.16 12.58
CA PRO A 48 -8.30 0.50 13.23
C PRO A 48 -7.29 -0.50 13.84
N LYS A 49 -7.72 -1.73 14.11
CA LYS A 49 -6.89 -2.77 14.74
C LYS A 49 -5.86 -3.41 13.80
N THR A 50 -5.85 -3.04 12.52
CA THR A 50 -5.01 -3.69 11.50
C THR A 50 -3.95 -2.74 10.93
N TRP A 51 -3.51 -1.78 11.73
CA TRP A 51 -2.59 -0.72 11.32
C TRP A 51 -1.28 -1.23 10.70
N GLU A 52 -0.74 -2.37 11.15
CA GLU A 52 0.47 -2.98 10.57
C GLU A 52 0.22 -3.44 9.13
N THR A 53 -0.98 -3.94 8.86
CA THR A 53 -1.38 -4.40 7.52
C THR A 53 -1.60 -3.20 6.61
N GLN A 54 -2.30 -2.18 7.11
CA GLN A 54 -2.50 -0.91 6.41
C GLN A 54 -1.17 -0.24 6.05
N HIS A 55 -0.25 -0.15 7.02
CA HIS A 55 1.10 0.37 6.83
C HIS A 55 1.83 -0.33 5.69
N GLU A 56 1.86 -1.68 5.70
CA GLU A 56 2.56 -2.45 4.68
C GLU A 56 1.93 -2.28 3.29
N MET A 57 0.60 -2.19 3.21
CA MET A 57 -0.12 -1.95 1.95
C MET A 57 0.18 -0.55 1.37
N ILE A 58 0.13 0.50 2.19
CA ILE A 58 0.47 1.87 1.76
C ILE A 58 1.91 1.92 1.26
N LYS A 59 2.83 1.35 2.04
CA LYS A 59 4.24 1.27 1.65
C LYS A 59 4.42 0.57 0.30
N ALA A 60 3.73 -0.56 0.11
CA ALA A 60 3.79 -1.31 -1.15
C ALA A 60 3.22 -0.49 -2.32
N LEU A 61 2.11 0.24 -2.16
CA LEU A 61 1.54 1.13 -3.19
C LEU A 61 2.56 2.20 -3.63
N GLY A 62 3.30 2.78 -2.67
CA GLY A 62 4.38 3.72 -2.96
C GLY A 62 5.56 3.07 -3.69
N LEU A 63 5.97 1.86 -3.29
CA LEU A 63 7.10 1.13 -3.90
C LEU A 63 6.84 0.71 -5.36
N ILE A 64 5.60 0.38 -5.70
CA ILE A 64 5.19 0.05 -7.08
C ILE A 64 4.75 1.29 -7.88
N GLU A 65 4.88 2.49 -7.29
CA GLU A 65 4.54 3.78 -7.88
C GLU A 65 3.11 3.89 -8.44
N TYR A 66 2.16 3.21 -7.81
CA TYR A 66 0.79 3.12 -8.30
C TYR A 66 0.01 4.43 -8.10
N LYS A 67 0.00 5.28 -9.15
CA LYS A 67 -0.51 6.66 -9.09
C LYS A 67 -1.98 6.80 -8.71
N LYS A 68 -2.84 5.81 -8.98
CA LYS A 68 -4.26 5.87 -8.58
C LYS A 68 -4.46 5.89 -7.06
N ALA A 69 -3.48 5.46 -6.28
CA ALA A 69 -3.53 5.54 -4.82
C ALA A 69 -3.25 6.96 -4.28
N LEU A 70 -2.83 7.90 -5.13
CA LEU A 70 -2.37 9.22 -4.70
C LEU A 70 -3.44 10.02 -3.93
N PRO A 71 -4.72 10.11 -4.34
CA PRO A 71 -5.72 10.89 -3.59
C PRO A 71 -5.90 10.40 -2.16
N ILE A 72 -5.89 9.08 -1.96
CA ILE A 72 -6.03 8.46 -0.63
C ILE A 72 -4.78 8.73 0.21
N ILE A 73 -3.60 8.59 -0.37
CA ILE A 73 -2.33 8.85 0.32
C ILE A 73 -2.23 10.33 0.70
N ASP A 74 -2.62 11.24 -0.18
CA ASP A 74 -2.62 12.68 0.05
C ASP A 74 -3.56 13.05 1.21
N ASN A 75 -4.76 12.46 1.26
CA ASN A 75 -5.68 12.64 2.38
C ASN A 75 -5.08 12.18 3.72
N ILE A 76 -4.41 11.03 3.76
CA ILE A 76 -3.75 10.54 4.99
C ILE A 76 -2.63 11.48 5.43
N VAL A 77 -1.82 11.96 4.49
CA VAL A 77 -0.76 12.94 4.77
C VAL A 77 -1.35 14.24 5.31
N GLY A 78 -2.45 14.73 4.73
CA GLY A 78 -3.14 15.94 5.19
C GLY A 78 -3.72 15.83 6.59
N GLN A 79 -4.18 14.64 7.00
CA GLN A 79 -4.65 14.40 8.37
C GLN A 79 -3.50 14.44 9.40
N ASN A 80 -2.28 14.10 8.99
CA ASN A 80 -1.05 14.18 9.77
C ASN A 80 -1.20 13.74 11.24
N GLN A 81 -1.79 12.56 11.46
CA GLN A 81 -2.08 12.10 12.82
C GLN A 81 -0.78 11.91 13.63
N PRO A 82 -0.66 12.52 14.84
CA PRO A 82 0.52 12.38 15.67
C PRO A 82 0.86 10.93 15.97
N TYR A 83 2.16 10.60 15.92
CA TYR A 83 2.70 9.26 16.23
C TYR A 83 2.12 8.11 15.39
N SER A 84 1.47 8.42 14.26
CA SER A 84 0.84 7.42 13.40
C SER A 84 1.83 6.80 12.40
N MET A 85 2.07 5.50 12.54
CA MET A 85 2.87 4.73 11.57
C MET A 85 2.24 4.73 10.17
N ILE A 86 0.90 4.79 10.09
CA ILE A 86 0.18 4.92 8.82
C ILE A 86 0.52 6.26 8.16
N SER A 87 0.54 7.36 8.92
CA SER A 87 0.92 8.69 8.40
C SER A 87 2.37 8.72 7.92
N ASN A 88 3.29 8.09 8.66
CA ASN A 88 4.69 7.94 8.22
C ASN A 88 4.82 7.16 6.90
N ALA A 89 4.12 6.02 6.76
CA ALA A 89 4.12 5.24 5.53
C ALA A 89 3.50 6.01 4.35
N ALA A 90 2.44 6.78 4.61
CA ALA A 90 1.78 7.61 3.61
C ALA A 90 2.70 8.72 3.12
N ALA A 91 3.40 9.43 4.02
CA ALA A 91 4.36 10.47 3.65
C ALA A 91 5.48 9.93 2.75
N GLN A 92 6.08 8.79 3.11
CA GLN A 92 7.11 8.17 2.27
C GLN A 92 6.57 7.75 0.90
N SER A 93 5.33 7.22 0.87
CA SER A 93 4.69 6.79 -0.37
C SER A 93 4.31 7.98 -1.25
N TYR A 94 3.84 9.08 -0.64
CA TYR A 94 3.54 10.33 -1.31
C TYR A 94 4.74 10.87 -2.08
N VAL A 95 5.93 10.89 -1.45
CA VAL A 95 7.17 11.31 -2.11
C VAL A 95 7.46 10.47 -3.36
N ARG A 96 7.30 9.14 -3.28
CA ARG A 96 7.48 8.23 -4.43
C ARG A 96 6.45 8.50 -5.53
N LEU A 97 5.19 8.74 -5.16
CA LEU A 97 4.12 8.97 -6.11
C LEU A 97 4.15 10.36 -6.76
N LYS A 98 4.66 11.39 -6.08
CA LYS A 98 4.78 12.75 -6.64
C LYS A 98 6.10 13.01 -7.35
N ARG A 99 7.13 12.19 -7.13
CA ARG A 99 8.39 12.29 -7.88
C ARG A 99 8.08 12.20 -9.39
N LYS A 100 8.35 13.29 -10.13
CA LYS A 100 8.49 13.25 -11.59
C LYS A 100 9.68 12.36 -11.87
N GLY A 101 9.51 11.35 -12.71
CA GLY A 101 10.51 10.30 -12.93
C GLY A 101 11.88 10.94 -13.15
N PHE A 102 12.89 10.50 -12.38
CA PHE A 102 14.26 10.69 -12.81
C PHE A 102 14.36 9.90 -14.11
N VAL A 103 14.43 10.62 -15.23
CA VAL A 103 14.90 10.05 -16.48
C VAL A 103 16.29 9.50 -16.15
N LYS A 104 16.42 8.19 -16.16
CA LYS A 104 17.71 7.52 -16.20
C LYS A 104 18.13 7.41 -17.66
#